data_AF-A0A101GEK7-F1
#
_entry.id   AF-A0A101GEK7-F1
#
_cell.length_a   1.000
_cell.length_b   1.000
_cell.length_c   1.000
_cell.angle_alpha   90.00
_cell.angle_beta   90.00
_cell.angle_gamma   90.00
#
_symmetry.space_group_name_H-M   'P 1'
#
loop_
_entity.id
_entity.type
_entity.pdbx_description
1 polymer ?
#
loop_
_entity_poly.entity_id
_entity_poly.type
_entity_poly.pdbx_seq_one_letter_code
_entity_poly.pdbx_strand_id
1 'polypeptide(L)'
;MATNITKKFKENNFTANLIYIGIDSLNDCKSRVTERIALGGHNVSDSQIEFNYHEGIKRVAENLSLFDNITFVDNMNIGKLKIVALSKKGLVKSILDENCKWFTSGSIVISNLYLKIWIYHNQKSAQRDLIYKNS
;
A
#
# COMPACT_ATOMS: atom_id res chain seq x y z
N MET A 1 -3.27 -8.33 14.78
CA MET A 1 -2.54 -9.62 14.74
C MET A 1 -1.36 -9.56 13.77
N ALA A 2 -1.57 -9.23 12.49
CA ALA A 2 -0.48 -9.12 11.50
C ALA A 2 0.59 -8.07 11.85
N THR A 3 0.19 -6.91 12.40
CA THR A 3 1.15 -5.85 12.78
C THR A 3 2.07 -6.25 13.93
N ASN A 4 1.55 -6.94 14.95
CA ASN A 4 2.35 -7.39 16.10
C ASN A 4 3.37 -8.46 15.71
N ILE A 5 3.00 -9.40 14.85
CA ILE A 5 3.94 -10.42 14.39
C ILE A 5 5.04 -9.81 13.51
N THR A 6 4.70 -8.85 12.65
CA THR A 6 5.71 -8.13 11.86
C THR A 6 6.67 -7.35 12.74
N LYS A 7 6.19 -6.67 13.80
CA LYS A 7 7.05 -5.99 14.78
C LYS A 7 8.03 -6.95 15.45
N LYS A 8 7.55 -8.12 15.88
CA LYS A 8 8.39 -9.17 16.47
C LYS A 8 9.49 -9.63 15.50
N PHE A 9 9.16 -9.82 14.22
CA PHE A 9 10.17 -10.14 13.21
C PHE A 9 11.20 -9.01 13.04
N LYS A 10 10.76 -7.75 13.01
CA LYS A 10 11.66 -6.59 12.92
C LYS A 10 12.62 -6.51 14.11
N GLU A 11 12.14 -6.75 15.33
CA GLU A 11 12.96 -6.81 16.55
C GLU A 11 14.04 -7.90 16.49
N ASN A 12 13.80 -8.95 15.70
CA ASN A 12 14.75 -10.04 15.46
C ASN A 12 15.55 -9.87 14.16
N ASN A 13 15.69 -8.63 13.66
CA ASN A 13 16.47 -8.26 12.47
C ASN A 13 16.01 -8.90 11.14
N PHE A 14 14.76 -9.36 11.05
CA PHE A 14 14.19 -9.79 9.78
C PHE A 14 13.75 -8.60 8.93
N THR A 15 13.78 -8.82 7.61
CA THR A 15 13.16 -7.91 6.63
C THR A 15 11.68 -8.25 6.47
N ALA A 16 10.82 -7.24 6.56
CA ALA A 16 9.38 -7.39 6.35
C ALA A 16 8.99 -6.92 4.95
N ASN A 17 8.56 -7.84 4.09
CA ASN A 17 8.08 -7.53 2.73
C ASN A 17 6.58 -7.83 2.62
N LEU A 18 5.80 -6.86 2.14
CA LEU A 18 4.37 -7.04 1.88
C LEU A 18 4.10 -7.04 0.37
N ILE A 19 3.30 -7.99 -0.10
CA ILE A 19 2.66 -7.94 -1.42
C ILE A 19 1.18 -7.65 -1.17
N TYR A 20 0.73 -6.46 -1.57
CA TYR A 20 -0.68 -6.08 -1.50
C TYR A 20 -1.31 -6.27 -2.88
N ILE A 21 -2.32 -7.12 -2.96
CA ILE A 21 -3.05 -7.42 -4.19
C ILE A 21 -4.41 -6.74 -4.11
N GLY A 22 -4.67 -5.79 -5.02
CA GLY A 22 -5.91 -5.04 -5.10
C GLY A 22 -6.75 -5.38 -6.33
N ILE A 23 -8.05 -5.09 -6.22
CA ILE A 23 -9.09 -5.18 -7.25
C ILE A 23 -10.02 -3.98 -7.06
N ASP A 24 -10.54 -3.46 -8.16
CA ASP A 24 -11.38 -2.26 -8.22
C ASP A 24 -12.90 -2.55 -8.25
N SER A 25 -13.30 -3.80 -7.94
CA SER A 25 -14.70 -4.23 -7.95
C SER A 25 -15.00 -5.17 -6.78
N LEU A 26 -15.86 -4.73 -5.86
CA LEU A 26 -16.37 -5.56 -4.77
C LEU A 26 -17.13 -6.79 -5.32
N ASN A 27 -17.85 -6.62 -6.43
CA ASN A 27 -18.56 -7.73 -7.09
C ASN A 27 -17.59 -8.78 -7.66
N ASP A 28 -16.44 -8.34 -8.18
CA ASP A 28 -15.41 -9.26 -8.68
C ASP A 28 -14.75 -10.00 -7.51
N CYS A 29 -14.50 -9.31 -6.38
CA CYS A 29 -14.03 -9.95 -5.16
C CYS A 29 -14.99 -11.05 -4.69
N LYS A 30 -16.29 -10.76 -4.61
CA LYS A 30 -17.32 -11.74 -4.22
C LYS A 30 -17.38 -12.90 -5.21
N SER A 31 -17.44 -12.61 -6.51
CA SER A 31 -17.48 -13.64 -7.57
C SER A 31 -16.28 -14.58 -7.51
N ARG A 32 -15.06 -14.06 -7.30
CA ARG A 32 -13.84 -14.87 -7.18
C ARG A 32 -13.83 -15.72 -5.91
N VAL A 33 -14.42 -15.25 -4.81
CA VAL A 33 -14.58 -16.08 -3.61
C VAL A 33 -15.57 -17.21 -3.88
N THR A 34 -16.71 -16.93 -4.52
CA THR A 34 -17.70 -17.94 -4.93
C THR A 34 -17.08 -19.01 -5.83
N GLU A 35 -16.33 -18.60 -6.86
CA GLU A 35 -15.62 -19.52 -7.76
C GLU A 35 -14.62 -20.40 -6.99
N ARG A 36 -13.82 -19.80 -6.11
CA ARG A 36 -12.86 -20.54 -5.29
C ARG A 36 -13.55 -21.54 -4.36
N ILE A 37 -14.72 -21.21 -3.79
CA ILE A 37 -15.50 -22.13 -2.95
C ILE A 37 -15.99 -23.31 -3.80
N ALA A 38 -16.49 -23.06 -5.01
CA ALA A 38 -16.92 -24.12 -5.93
C ALA A 38 -15.76 -25.08 -6.28
N LEU A 39 -14.51 -24.58 -6.27
CA LEU A 39 -13.29 -25.36 -6.46
C LEU A 39 -12.73 -25.98 -5.15
N GLY A 40 -13.48 -25.97 -4.05
CA GLY A 40 -13.11 -26.60 -2.77
C GLY A 40 -12.32 -25.70 -1.81
N GLY A 41 -12.25 -24.40 -2.05
CA GLY A 41 -11.59 -23.45 -1.16
C GLY A 41 -12.43 -23.01 0.05
N HIS A 42 -11.81 -22.24 0.95
CA HIS A 42 -12.46 -21.76 2.16
C HIS A 42 -13.45 -20.62 1.88
N ASN A 43 -14.60 -20.68 2.56
CA ASN A 43 -15.61 -19.64 2.52
C ASN A 43 -15.19 -18.41 3.34
N VAL A 44 -15.54 -17.22 2.87
CA VAL A 44 -15.40 -15.95 3.59
C VAL A 44 -16.72 -15.22 3.42
N SER A 45 -17.29 -14.70 4.51
CA SER A 45 -18.58 -14.00 4.43
C SER A 45 -18.49 -12.73 3.60
N ASP A 46 -19.58 -12.37 2.92
CA ASP A 46 -19.73 -11.11 2.19
C ASP A 46 -19.32 -9.88 3.03
N SER A 47 -19.73 -9.86 4.31
CA SER A 47 -19.37 -8.78 5.24
C SER A 47 -17.87 -8.67 5.46
N GLN A 48 -17.15 -9.79 5.49
CA GLN A 48 -15.71 -9.79 5.65
C GLN A 48 -14.99 -9.43 4.35
N ILE A 49 -15.53 -9.82 3.19
CA ILE A 49 -15.05 -9.39 1.88
C ILE A 49 -15.17 -7.87 1.75
N GLU A 50 -16.34 -7.32 2.06
CA GLU A 50 -16.63 -5.88 2.00
C GLU A 50 -15.75 -5.08 2.96
N PHE A 51 -15.63 -5.54 4.20
CA PHE A 51 -14.71 -4.93 5.18
C PHE A 51 -13.26 -4.91 4.67
N ASN A 52 -12.77 -6.03 4.12
CA ASN A 52 -11.41 -6.09 3.61
C ASN A 52 -11.22 -5.21 2.36
N TYR A 53 -12.23 -5.14 1.49
CA TYR A 53 -12.22 -4.28 0.31
C TYR A 53 -12.06 -2.81 0.68
N HIS A 54 -12.83 -2.32 1.65
CA HIS A 54 -12.79 -0.91 2.05
C HIS A 54 -11.60 -0.55 2.95
N GLU A 55 -11.23 -1.45 3.86
CA GLU A 55 -10.26 -1.14 4.91
C GLU A 55 -8.84 -1.64 4.61
N GLY A 56 -8.67 -2.58 3.68
CA GLY A 56 -7.40 -3.20 3.37
C GLY A 56 -6.31 -2.19 3.03
N ILE A 57 -6.55 -1.38 2.00
CA ILE A 57 -5.56 -0.39 1.54
C ILE A 57 -5.31 0.71 2.57
N LYS A 58 -6.33 1.11 3.34
CA LYS A 58 -6.21 2.11 4.42
C LYS A 58 -5.26 1.60 5.52
N ARG A 59 -5.42 0.35 5.94
CA ARG A 59 -4.53 -0.26 6.96
C ARG A 59 -3.11 -0.41 6.45
N VAL A 60 -2.91 -0.72 5.17
CA VAL A 60 -1.57 -0.72 4.57
C VAL A 60 -0.98 0.69 4.61
N ALA A 61 -1.75 1.71 4.23
CA ALA A 61 -1.32 3.10 4.28
C ALA A 61 -0.89 3.54 5.70
N GLU A 62 -1.71 3.24 6.71
CA GLU A 62 -1.45 3.55 8.12
C GLU A 62 -0.20 2.84 8.67
N ASN A 63 0.16 1.69 8.09
CA ASN A 63 1.28 0.86 8.54
C ASN A 63 2.42 0.79 7.52
N LEU A 64 2.51 1.74 6.58
CA LEU A 64 3.53 1.77 5.52
C LEU A 64 4.95 1.59 6.08
N SER A 65 5.26 2.25 7.19
CA SER A 65 6.58 2.23 7.85
C SER A 65 6.93 0.91 8.53
N LEU A 66 5.95 0.03 8.74
CA LEU A 66 6.17 -1.28 9.36
C LEU A 66 6.90 -2.24 8.40
N PHE A 67 6.75 -2.03 7.10
CA PHE A 67 7.31 -2.88 6.06
C PHE A 67 8.54 -2.22 5.43
N ASP A 68 9.58 -3.01 5.20
CA ASP A 68 10.80 -2.57 4.52
C ASP A 68 10.53 -2.34 3.04
N ASN A 69 9.75 -3.23 2.42
CA ASN A 69 9.27 -3.09 1.05
C ASN A 69 7.79 -3.46 0.95
N ILE A 70 7.05 -2.73 0.11
CA ILE A 70 5.69 -3.11 -0.29
C ILE A 70 5.61 -3.11 -1.81
N THR A 71 5.11 -4.20 -2.38
CA THR A 71 4.75 -4.29 -3.79
C THR A 71 3.24 -4.25 -3.90
N PHE A 72 2.72 -3.24 -4.59
CA PHE A 72 1.30 -3.12 -4.89
C PHE A 72 1.05 -3.75 -6.26
N VAL A 73 0.11 -4.69 -6.30
CA VAL A 73 -0.21 -5.48 -7.49
C VAL A 73 -1.68 -5.34 -7.80
N ASP A 74 -1.99 -4.95 -9.03
CA ASP A 74 -3.33 -4.97 -9.58
C ASP A 74 -3.65 -6.36 -10.13
N ASN A 75 -4.82 -6.86 -9.76
CA ASN A 75 -5.34 -8.16 -10.18
C ASN A 75 -6.73 -8.02 -10.82
N MET A 76 -7.04 -6.86 -11.42
CA MET A 76 -8.28 -6.67 -12.15
C MET A 76 -8.43 -7.64 -13.32
N ASN A 77 -7.36 -7.85 -14.10
CA ASN A 77 -7.39 -8.75 -15.24
C ASN A 77 -6.96 -10.17 -14.84
N ILE A 78 -7.89 -11.12 -14.94
CA ILE A 78 -7.66 -12.53 -14.56
C ILE A 78 -6.46 -13.08 -15.36
N GLY A 79 -5.50 -13.67 -14.66
CA GLY A 79 -4.28 -14.23 -15.26
C GLY A 79 -3.21 -13.19 -15.62
N LYS A 80 -3.43 -11.90 -15.34
CA LYS A 80 -2.45 -10.83 -15.61
C LYS A 80 -2.26 -9.94 -14.38
N LEU A 81 -1.31 -10.32 -13.54
CA LEU A 81 -0.86 -9.49 -12.43
C LEU A 81 -0.01 -8.32 -12.94
N LYS A 82 -0.32 -7.11 -12.49
CA LYS A 82 0.45 -5.90 -12.85
C LYS A 82 0.97 -5.22 -11.59
N ILE A 83 2.27 -4.95 -11.51
CA ILE A 83 2.81 -4.13 -10.42
C ILE A 83 2.40 -2.67 -10.68
N VAL A 84 1.73 -2.05 -9.70
CA VAL A 84 1.23 -0.67 -9.83
C VAL A 84 2.06 0.34 -9.04
N ALA A 85 2.70 -0.08 -7.95
CA ALA A 85 3.57 0.78 -7.17
C ALA A 85 4.54 -0.02 -6.30
N LEU A 86 5.62 0.65 -5.91
CA LEU A 86 6.62 0.13 -4.99
C LEU A 86 6.82 1.11 -3.84
N SER A 87 6.78 0.59 -2.61
CA SER A 87 7.16 1.31 -1.40
C SER A 87 8.44 0.73 -0.83
N LYS A 88 9.29 1.60 -0.27
CA LYS A 88 10.51 1.23 0.43
C LYS A 88 10.69 2.12 1.66
N LYS A 89 10.92 1.50 2.82
CA LYS A 89 11.09 2.17 4.12
C LYS A 89 9.96 3.16 4.42
N GLY A 90 8.72 2.72 4.22
CA GLY A 90 7.52 3.54 4.48
C GLY A 90 7.25 4.68 3.49
N LEU A 91 7.96 4.72 2.35
CA LEU A 91 7.76 5.72 1.32
C LEU A 91 7.45 5.04 -0.01
N VAL A 92 6.36 5.43 -0.67
CA VAL A 92 6.12 5.05 -2.07
C VAL A 92 7.23 5.70 -2.92
N LYS A 93 8.03 4.88 -3.60
CA LYS A 93 9.17 5.30 -4.42
C LYS A 93 8.83 5.40 -5.88
N SER A 94 7.90 4.58 -6.36
CA SER A 94 7.53 4.50 -7.76
C SER A 94 6.06 4.17 -7.90
N ILE A 95 5.38 4.91 -8.77
CA ILE A 95 4.04 4.61 -9.26
C ILE A 95 4.24 4.21 -10.73
N LEU A 96 3.84 2.98 -11.07
CA LEU A 96 4.00 2.38 -12.40
C LEU A 96 2.68 2.43 -13.19
N ASP A 97 1.55 2.59 -12.51
CA ASP A 97 0.26 2.85 -13.12
C ASP A 97 -0.55 3.85 -12.29
N GLU A 98 -0.64 5.08 -12.77
CA GLU A 98 -1.43 6.16 -12.18
C GLU A 98 -2.94 6.01 -12.41
N ASN A 99 -3.36 5.17 -13.34
CA ASN A 99 -4.77 4.94 -13.65
C ASN A 99 -5.39 3.83 -12.79
N CYS A 100 -4.59 3.18 -11.92
CA CYS A 100 -5.05 2.15 -11.02
C CYS A 100 -5.92 2.74 -9.91
N LYS A 101 -7.24 2.80 -10.14
CA LYS A 101 -8.21 3.47 -9.28
C LYS A 101 -8.20 3.00 -7.83
N TRP A 102 -8.23 1.70 -7.56
CA TRP A 102 -8.19 1.22 -6.16
C TRP A 102 -6.93 1.69 -5.40
N PHE A 103 -5.83 1.94 -6.11
CA PHE A 103 -4.58 2.45 -5.54
C PHE A 103 -4.61 3.99 -5.40
N THR A 104 -5.05 4.70 -6.44
CA THR A 104 -5.05 6.17 -6.48
C THR A 104 -6.25 6.82 -5.76
N SER A 105 -7.41 6.19 -5.75
CA SER A 105 -8.60 6.64 -5.00
C SER A 105 -8.48 6.40 -3.48
N GLY A 106 -7.69 5.41 -3.06
CA GLY A 106 -7.33 5.20 -1.65
C GLY A 106 -6.27 6.18 -1.12
N SER A 107 -5.82 7.13 -1.94
CA SER A 107 -4.61 7.90 -1.69
C SER A 107 -4.80 9.14 -0.81
N ILE A 108 -5.10 8.88 0.47
CA ILE A 108 -4.45 9.62 1.57
C ILE A 108 -2.92 9.36 1.55
N VAL A 109 -2.48 8.28 0.91
CA VAL A 109 -1.08 7.94 0.66
C VAL A 109 -0.38 8.98 -0.22
N ILE A 110 -1.02 9.45 -1.28
CA ILE A 110 -0.44 10.45 -2.20
C ILE A 110 -0.45 11.83 -1.56
N SER A 111 -1.52 12.23 -0.85
CA SER A 111 -1.55 13.53 -0.16
C SER A 111 -0.52 13.63 0.97
N ASN A 112 -0.33 12.57 1.78
CA ASN A 112 0.73 12.55 2.80
C ASN A 112 2.15 12.42 2.22
N LEU A 113 2.32 11.79 1.05
CA LEU A 113 3.61 11.67 0.38
C LEU A 113 4.02 12.99 -0.31
N TYR A 114 3.10 13.67 -0.98
CA TYR A 114 3.34 15.02 -1.52
C TYR A 114 3.60 16.03 -0.40
N LEU A 115 2.86 15.98 0.72
CA LEU A 115 3.15 16.83 1.88
C LEU A 115 4.54 16.55 2.48
N LYS A 116 4.94 15.28 2.64
CA LYS A 116 6.27 14.94 3.19
C LYS A 116 7.42 15.32 2.28
N ILE A 117 7.28 15.11 0.95
CA ILE A 117 8.28 15.53 -0.03
C ILE A 117 8.38 17.06 -0.07
N TRP A 118 7.23 17.76 -0.09
CA TRP A 118 7.17 19.21 -0.07
C TRP A 118 7.79 19.82 1.19
N ILE A 119 7.50 19.27 2.39
CA ILE A 119 8.12 19.72 3.65
C ILE A 119 9.64 19.49 3.64
N TYR A 120 10.11 18.32 3.19
CA TYR A 120 11.54 18.00 3.15
C TYR A 120 12.34 18.92 2.23
N HIS A 121 11.80 19.23 1.04
CA HIS A 121 12.45 20.16 0.12
C HIS A 121 12.42 21.60 0.63
N ASN A 122 11.32 22.07 1.23
CA ASN A 122 11.23 23.43 1.76
C ASN A 122 12.07 23.67 3.02
N GLN A 123 12.29 22.66 3.87
CA GLN A 123 13.21 22.77 5.02
C GLN A 123 14.68 22.86 4.59
N LYS A 124 15.08 22.13 3.53
CA LYS A 124 16.44 22.20 2.98
C LYS A 124 16.73 23.50 2.26
N SER A 125 15.75 24.09 1.58
CA SER A 125 15.88 25.42 0.97
C SER A 125 16.07 26.50 2.05
N ALA A 126 15.27 26.48 3.11
CA ALA A 126 15.39 27.43 4.22
C ALA A 126 16.74 27.32 4.97
N GLN A 127 17.29 26.11 5.15
CA GLN A 127 18.62 25.93 5.75
C GLN A 127 19.76 26.37 4.82
N ARG A 128 19.63 26.19 3.49
CA ARG A 128 20.61 26.72 2.53
C ARG A 128 20.63 28.24 2.52
N ASP A 129 19.46 28.88 2.52
CA ASP A 129 19.35 30.34 2.49
C ASP A 129 19.89 31.02 3.77
N LEU A 130 19.89 30.32 4.91
CA LEU A 130 20.53 30.77 6.16
C LEU A 130 22.06 30.65 6.15
N ILE A 131 22.61 29.70 5.40
CA ILE A 131 24.07 29.51 5.25
C ILE A 131 24.62 30.54 4.26
N TYR A 132 23.90 30.83 3.17
CA TYR A 132 24.29 31.84 2.18
C TYR A 132 24.05 33.30 2.61
N LYS A 133 23.24 33.55 3.65
CA LYS A 133 23.09 34.90 4.25
C LYS A 133 24.10 35.22 5.35
N ASN A 134 24.90 34.23 5.79
CA ASN A 134 25.92 34.39 6.83
C ASN A 134 27.35 34.05 6.33
N SER A 135 27.54 33.98 5.02
CA SER A 135 28.85 33.87 4.34
C SER A 135 29.10 35.13 3.52
#